data_AF-A0A094DEI2-F1
#
_entry.id   AF-A0A094DEI2-F1
#
_cell.length_a   1.000
_cell.length_b   1.000
_cell.length_c   1.000
_cell.angle_alpha   90.00
_cell.angle_beta   90.00
_cell.angle_gamma   90.00
#
_symmetry.space_group_name_H-M   'P 1'
#
loop_
_entity.id
_entity.type
_entity.pdbx_description
1 polymer ?
#
loop_
_entity_poly.entity_id
_entity_poly.type
_entity_poly.pdbx_seq_one_letter_code
_entity_poly.pdbx_strand_id
1 'polypeptide(L)'
;MSSSSSNADKQASGRAGPSTAPKNYGPVIVDSATYKLAPIEESNDEDPSVAGAVEALEQITLREVGNGYIVDTPRAVANLVDSLVDLPTTPPSLYLDIEGVSLGRHGSVSIVQLLVLPTNLTYLIDIHTLKSAAFTTAGTTSGRTLKSILEDASIPKVFFDVRNDSDALYSHFSVSLAGIHDIQLMELATRPHSKKFLHGLQRCITSDLSLGANEERRWTEQKNRGRRLFAPEKGGSYEVFNERPIREEIALYCTQDVQFMPGLWAHYVVRLTAAWRGRVRAETMRRVNLEFAYIKAASCQLIVDNCINSKTIWHCYPIAINQFPKSCPTSSANFDAMSKVDIHILFFNSTTNSQSPGDVALWFNSPNPFLIHLAGPNGNYYLGVKENYYPSASMQFRNPITVGSGKSATKEQIVSIVSQIPVNNSRSFNSRQLVGDALKRLTEERYLERDEYMRSVGEMIDVTEGRIGRA
;
A
#
# COMPACT_ATOMS: atom_id res chain seq x y z
N MET A 1 22.09 -57.84 -45.31
CA MET A 1 21.54 -58.98 -44.56
C MET A 1 20.76 -58.43 -43.39
N SER A 2 19.53 -58.91 -43.30
CA SER A 2 18.46 -58.62 -42.35
C SER A 2 18.87 -58.85 -40.89
N SER A 3 18.28 -58.13 -39.94
CA SER A 3 17.42 -58.75 -38.91
C SER A 3 16.92 -57.74 -37.87
N SER A 4 15.63 -57.86 -37.64
CA SER A 4 14.77 -57.28 -36.61
C SER A 4 14.91 -57.98 -35.26
N SER A 5 14.64 -57.27 -34.16
CA SER A 5 14.15 -57.80 -32.86
C SER A 5 14.07 -56.63 -31.86
N SER A 6 13.21 -56.56 -30.84
CA SER A 6 11.88 -57.08 -30.48
C SER A 6 11.60 -56.59 -29.05
N ASN A 7 10.33 -56.28 -28.75
CA ASN A 7 9.68 -56.02 -27.44
C ASN A 7 10.36 -56.50 -26.15
N ALA A 8 10.21 -55.74 -25.05
CA ALA A 8 9.39 -56.13 -23.89
C ALA A 8 9.45 -55.14 -22.71
N ASP A 9 8.26 -54.84 -22.17
CA ASP A 9 8.00 -54.33 -20.82
C ASP A 9 8.58 -55.21 -19.71
N LYS A 10 8.90 -54.61 -18.55
CA LYS A 10 8.42 -55.07 -17.22
C LYS A 10 8.73 -54.08 -16.07
N GLN A 11 7.68 -53.87 -15.28
CA GLN A 11 7.58 -53.19 -13.98
C GLN A 11 8.47 -53.82 -12.87
N ALA A 12 8.82 -53.05 -11.81
CA ALA A 12 8.17 -53.15 -10.49
C ALA A 12 8.92 -52.45 -9.31
N SER A 13 8.11 -51.80 -8.45
CA SER A 13 8.26 -51.54 -6.99
C SER A 13 9.36 -50.56 -6.52
N GLY A 14 9.17 -49.68 -5.54
CA GLY A 14 8.06 -49.40 -4.61
C GLY A 14 8.64 -48.97 -3.26
N ARG A 15 8.26 -47.81 -2.74
CA ARG A 15 8.10 -47.59 -1.28
C ARG A 15 7.23 -46.36 -1.01
N ALA A 16 6.08 -46.61 -0.39
CA ALA A 16 5.16 -45.61 0.12
C ALA A 16 5.34 -45.44 1.63
N GLY A 17 5.05 -44.23 2.12
CA GLY A 17 4.77 -43.94 3.53
C GLY A 17 4.74 -42.44 3.81
N PRO A 18 3.94 -41.94 4.78
CA PRO A 18 2.59 -42.34 5.14
C PRO A 18 1.56 -41.25 4.80
N SER A 19 0.40 -41.70 4.33
CA SER A 19 -0.83 -40.93 4.26
C SER A 19 -1.45 -40.85 5.66
N THR A 20 -1.73 -39.63 6.12
CA THR A 20 -2.75 -39.32 7.12
C THR A 20 -3.54 -38.12 6.61
N ALA A 21 -4.59 -38.37 5.83
CA ALA A 21 -5.67 -37.42 5.58
C ALA A 21 -6.65 -37.42 6.79
N PRO A 22 -7.72 -36.60 6.87
CA PRO A 22 -8.12 -35.46 6.05
C PRO A 22 -8.59 -34.24 6.88
N LYS A 23 -8.60 -33.03 6.29
CA LYS A 23 -9.61 -32.01 6.62
C LYS A 23 -9.96 -31.26 5.33
N ASN A 24 -11.21 -31.42 4.90
CA ASN A 24 -11.81 -30.62 3.83
C ASN A 24 -11.83 -29.15 4.28
N TYR A 25 -10.89 -28.35 3.77
CA TYR A 25 -10.87 -26.89 3.94
C TYR A 25 -11.24 -26.15 2.65
N GLY A 26 -11.82 -26.84 1.67
CA GLY A 26 -12.29 -26.23 0.42
C GLY A 26 -13.81 -26.19 0.35
N PRO A 27 -14.41 -25.16 -0.28
CA PRO A 27 -15.80 -25.24 -0.71
C PRO A 27 -15.99 -26.44 -1.66
N VAL A 28 -17.21 -26.95 -1.75
CA VAL A 28 -17.57 -27.96 -2.75
C VAL A 28 -17.46 -27.31 -4.13
N ILE A 29 -16.38 -27.61 -4.86
CA ILE A 29 -16.17 -27.14 -6.23
C ILE A 29 -16.84 -28.14 -7.17
N VAL A 30 -17.84 -27.68 -7.91
CA VAL A 30 -18.49 -28.46 -8.96
C VAL A 30 -17.78 -28.15 -10.28
N ASP A 31 -17.01 -29.11 -10.78
CA ASP A 31 -16.44 -29.05 -12.13
C ASP A 31 -17.56 -29.24 -13.17
N SER A 32 -17.86 -28.19 -13.95
CA SER A 32 -18.91 -28.25 -14.96
C SER A 32 -18.51 -29.08 -16.19
N ALA A 33 -17.27 -29.59 -16.28
CA ALA A 33 -16.76 -30.23 -17.48
C ALA A 33 -16.98 -31.76 -17.55
N THR A 34 -17.45 -32.43 -16.49
CA THR A 34 -17.43 -33.91 -16.45
C THR A 34 -18.80 -34.60 -16.24
N TYR A 35 -19.91 -33.87 -16.14
CA TYR A 35 -21.24 -34.48 -16.06
C TYR A 35 -22.05 -34.28 -17.35
N LYS A 36 -22.13 -35.33 -18.18
CA LYS A 36 -23.23 -35.44 -19.15
C LYS A 36 -24.50 -35.75 -18.37
N LEU A 37 -25.28 -34.73 -18.06
CA LEU A 37 -26.65 -34.91 -17.60
C LEU A 37 -27.48 -35.44 -18.78
N ALA A 38 -28.12 -36.59 -18.58
CA ALA A 38 -29.21 -37.01 -19.46
C ALA A 38 -30.33 -35.97 -19.31
N PRO A 39 -30.95 -35.49 -20.41
CA PRO A 39 -32.07 -34.56 -20.32
C PRO A 39 -33.19 -35.21 -19.50
N ILE A 40 -33.54 -34.59 -18.38
CA ILE A 40 -34.78 -34.90 -17.66
C ILE A 40 -35.87 -34.15 -18.43
N GLU A 41 -36.96 -34.84 -18.78
CA GLU A 41 -38.11 -34.21 -19.43
C GLU A 41 -38.63 -33.06 -18.54
N GLU A 42 -38.74 -31.85 -19.12
CA GLU A 42 -39.22 -30.66 -18.43
C GLU A 42 -40.67 -30.87 -17.98
N SER A 43 -40.87 -31.03 -16.67
CA SER A 43 -42.18 -30.90 -16.05
C SER A 43 -42.48 -29.41 -15.85
N ASN A 44 -43.58 -28.93 -16.43
CA ASN A 44 -44.01 -27.52 -16.39
C ASN A 44 -44.56 -27.03 -15.03
N ASP A 45 -44.35 -27.79 -13.96
CA ASP A 45 -44.73 -27.40 -12.61
C ASP A 45 -43.47 -26.93 -11.88
N GLU A 46 -43.22 -25.62 -11.85
CA GLU A 46 -42.21 -25.04 -10.95
C GLU A 46 -42.65 -25.26 -9.51
N ASP A 47 -42.19 -26.36 -8.89
CA ASP A 47 -42.36 -26.59 -7.45
C ASP A 47 -41.65 -25.45 -6.69
N PRO A 48 -42.39 -24.61 -5.94
CA PRO A 48 -41.80 -23.49 -5.20
C PRO A 48 -40.70 -23.91 -4.22
N SER A 49 -40.72 -25.17 -3.76
CA SER A 49 -39.68 -25.74 -2.89
C SER A 49 -38.37 -26.01 -3.63
N VAL A 50 -38.43 -26.38 -4.91
CA VAL A 50 -37.25 -26.60 -5.76
C VAL A 50 -36.67 -25.27 -6.21
N ALA A 51 -37.50 -24.31 -6.62
CA ALA A 51 -37.05 -22.95 -6.93
C ALA A 51 -36.35 -22.30 -5.72
N GLY A 52 -36.94 -22.43 -4.52
CA GLY A 52 -36.33 -21.94 -3.29
C GLY A 52 -35.04 -22.69 -2.89
N ALA A 53 -34.94 -23.98 -3.20
CA ALA A 53 -33.72 -24.77 -2.97
C ALA A 53 -32.60 -24.41 -3.96
N VAL A 54 -32.94 -24.14 -5.22
CA VAL A 54 -31.99 -23.68 -6.26
C VAL A 54 -31.48 -22.28 -5.92
N GLU A 55 -32.36 -21.35 -5.56
CA GLU A 55 -31.97 -20.01 -5.10
C GLU A 55 -31.10 -20.09 -3.82
N ALA A 56 -31.44 -20.99 -2.90
CA ALA A 56 -30.62 -21.24 -1.71
C ALA A 56 -29.24 -21.84 -2.05
N LEU A 57 -29.12 -22.69 -3.07
CA LEU A 57 -27.87 -23.28 -3.54
C LEU A 57 -27.01 -22.27 -4.31
N GLU A 58 -27.61 -21.46 -5.17
CA GLU A 58 -26.93 -20.39 -5.91
C GLU A 58 -26.31 -19.36 -4.95
N GLN A 59 -27.00 -19.06 -3.85
CA GLN A 59 -26.48 -18.23 -2.75
C GLN A 59 -25.36 -18.89 -1.93
N ILE A 60 -25.06 -20.17 -2.17
CA ILE A 60 -23.97 -20.93 -1.51
C ILE A 60 -22.79 -21.13 -2.46
N THR A 61 -23.03 -21.24 -3.77
CA THR A 61 -21.99 -21.44 -4.78
C THR A 61 -21.31 -20.13 -5.15
N LEU A 62 -20.02 -20.00 -4.85
CA LEU A 62 -19.23 -18.85 -5.31
C LEU A 62 -19.09 -18.89 -6.83
N ARG A 63 -19.35 -17.76 -7.48
CA ARG A 63 -19.19 -17.62 -8.93
C ARG A 63 -17.71 -17.46 -9.29
N GLU A 64 -17.22 -18.30 -10.19
CA GLU A 64 -15.87 -18.19 -10.74
C GLU A 64 -15.83 -17.17 -11.90
N VAL A 65 -14.87 -16.25 -11.87
CA VAL A 65 -14.58 -15.28 -12.92
C VAL A 65 -13.07 -15.03 -12.95
N GLY A 66 -12.44 -15.11 -14.13
CA GLY A 66 -11.01 -14.80 -14.27
C GLY A 66 -10.10 -15.65 -13.38
N ASN A 67 -10.41 -16.95 -13.24
CA ASN A 67 -9.74 -17.91 -12.36
C ASN A 67 -9.79 -17.57 -10.85
N GLY A 68 -10.73 -16.73 -10.43
CA GLY A 68 -10.97 -16.40 -9.03
C GLY A 68 -12.46 -16.49 -8.68
N TYR A 69 -12.77 -16.57 -7.39
CA TYR A 69 -14.13 -16.69 -6.88
C TYR A 69 -14.60 -15.35 -6.34
N ILE A 70 -15.72 -14.85 -6.86
CA ILE A 70 -16.28 -13.57 -6.42
C ILE A 70 -16.97 -13.74 -5.06
N VAL A 71 -16.67 -12.82 -4.15
CA VAL A 71 -17.29 -12.72 -2.82
C VAL A 71 -17.96 -11.35 -2.74
N ASP A 72 -19.26 -11.32 -3.05
CA ASP A 72 -20.07 -10.10 -3.19
C ASP A 72 -21.33 -10.08 -2.30
N THR A 73 -21.52 -11.11 -1.47
CA THR A 73 -22.60 -11.16 -0.45
C THR A 73 -22.04 -11.31 0.96
N PRO A 74 -22.72 -10.79 2.00
CA PRO A 74 -22.32 -11.01 3.40
C PRO A 74 -22.21 -12.50 3.76
N ARG A 75 -23.09 -13.35 3.22
CA ARG A 75 -23.04 -14.80 3.43
C ARG A 75 -21.75 -15.41 2.87
N ALA A 76 -21.35 -15.02 1.66
CA ALA A 76 -20.09 -15.43 1.08
C ALA A 76 -18.89 -14.93 1.89
N VAL A 77 -18.94 -13.70 2.42
CA VAL A 77 -17.92 -13.16 3.34
C VAL A 77 -17.82 -14.01 4.62
N ALA A 78 -18.95 -14.34 5.25
CA ALA A 78 -18.97 -15.16 6.46
C ALA A 78 -18.33 -16.54 6.23
N ASN A 79 -18.68 -17.19 5.11
CA ASN A 79 -18.10 -18.48 4.72
C ASN A 79 -16.60 -18.39 4.44
N LEU A 80 -16.16 -17.33 3.74
CA LEU A 80 -14.75 -17.07 3.50
C LEU A 80 -14.02 -16.88 4.83
N VAL A 81 -14.52 -16.02 5.71
CA VAL A 81 -13.87 -15.74 7.01
C VAL A 81 -13.69 -17.00 7.84
N ASP A 82 -14.71 -17.87 7.90
CA ASP A 82 -14.59 -19.15 8.60
C ASP A 82 -13.54 -20.09 7.99
N SER A 83 -13.33 -20.06 6.66
CA SER A 83 -12.30 -20.86 6.00
C SER A 83 -10.88 -20.33 6.22
N LEU A 84 -10.73 -19.06 6.63
CA LEU A 84 -9.43 -18.44 6.91
C LEU A 84 -8.90 -18.75 8.32
N VAL A 85 -9.73 -19.29 9.21
CA VAL A 85 -9.35 -19.61 10.59
C VAL A 85 -8.49 -20.87 10.64
N ASP A 86 -7.51 -20.89 11.56
CA ASP A 86 -6.56 -21.99 11.79
C ASP A 86 -5.69 -22.38 10.59
N LEU A 87 -5.60 -21.51 9.58
CA LEU A 87 -4.67 -21.70 8.48
C LEU A 87 -3.21 -21.65 8.95
N PRO A 88 -2.30 -22.39 8.30
CA PRO A 88 -0.88 -22.32 8.61
C PRO A 88 -0.32 -20.89 8.54
N THR A 89 0.48 -20.53 9.53
CA THR A 89 1.18 -19.23 9.57
C THR A 89 2.62 -19.35 9.06
N THR A 90 3.12 -20.55 8.78
CA THR A 90 4.45 -20.80 8.21
C THR A 90 4.42 -22.00 7.26
N PRO A 91 4.64 -21.82 5.95
CA PRO A 91 4.67 -20.52 5.26
C PRO A 91 3.33 -19.76 5.42
N PRO A 92 3.29 -18.43 5.20
CA PRO A 92 2.05 -17.66 5.24
C PRO A 92 0.99 -18.23 4.30
N SER A 93 -0.26 -18.22 4.76
CA SER A 93 -1.41 -18.67 3.98
C SER A 93 -2.11 -17.57 3.18
N LEU A 94 -1.95 -16.29 3.55
CA LEU A 94 -2.74 -15.19 3.00
C LEU A 94 -1.87 -14.26 2.15
N TYR A 95 -2.17 -14.16 0.86
CA TYR A 95 -1.50 -13.26 -0.09
C TYR A 95 -2.54 -12.31 -0.67
N LEU A 96 -2.30 -11.01 -0.55
CA LEU A 96 -3.28 -10.00 -0.86
C LEU A 96 -2.72 -8.93 -1.78
N ASP A 97 -3.63 -8.37 -2.55
CA ASP A 97 -3.48 -7.14 -3.30
C ASP A 97 -4.81 -6.37 -3.22
N ILE A 98 -4.82 -5.09 -3.62
CA ILE A 98 -6.04 -4.27 -3.63
C ILE A 98 -6.11 -3.43 -4.89
N GLU A 99 -7.29 -3.37 -5.51
CA GLU A 99 -7.55 -2.51 -6.66
C GLU A 99 -8.70 -1.54 -6.40
N GLY A 100 -8.60 -0.35 -7.00
CA GLY A 100 -9.62 0.69 -6.86
C GLY A 100 -9.34 1.97 -7.65
N VAL A 101 -10.24 2.94 -7.53
CA VAL A 101 -10.09 4.24 -8.21
C VAL A 101 -9.14 5.13 -7.44
N SER A 102 -7.97 5.41 -8.03
CA SER A 102 -6.90 6.21 -7.41
C SER A 102 -6.56 5.73 -5.98
N LEU A 103 -6.27 4.43 -5.85
CA LEU A 103 -6.10 3.72 -4.58
C LEU A 103 -5.25 4.50 -3.55
N GLY A 104 -5.81 4.66 -2.36
CA GLY A 104 -5.28 5.44 -1.24
C GLY A 104 -6.42 6.17 -0.52
N ARG A 105 -6.08 7.03 0.44
CA ARG A 105 -7.07 7.76 1.27
C ARG A 105 -8.04 8.67 0.52
N HIS A 106 -7.65 9.17 -0.65
CA HIS A 106 -8.46 10.09 -1.45
C HIS A 106 -9.20 9.40 -2.61
N GLY A 107 -8.93 8.12 -2.82
CA GLY A 107 -9.58 7.32 -3.84
C GLY A 107 -10.72 6.46 -3.27
N SER A 108 -10.85 5.26 -3.80
CA SER A 108 -11.76 4.24 -3.30
C SER A 108 -11.14 2.86 -3.42
N VAL A 109 -11.63 1.91 -2.62
CA VAL A 109 -11.33 0.48 -2.76
C VAL A 109 -12.48 -0.20 -3.47
N SER A 110 -12.17 -0.98 -4.51
CA SER A 110 -13.17 -1.65 -5.33
C SER A 110 -13.13 -3.17 -5.17
N ILE A 111 -11.93 -3.75 -5.13
CA ILE A 111 -11.72 -5.20 -5.08
C ILE A 111 -10.53 -5.48 -4.15
N VAL A 112 -10.69 -6.44 -3.24
CA VAL A 112 -9.56 -7.05 -2.52
C VAL A 112 -9.33 -8.44 -3.10
N GLN A 113 -8.10 -8.68 -3.58
CA GLN A 113 -7.69 -10.02 -4.00
C GLN A 113 -7.12 -10.77 -2.81
N LEU A 114 -7.54 -12.02 -2.62
CA LEU A 114 -7.04 -12.88 -1.56
C LEU A 114 -6.75 -14.26 -2.11
N LEU A 115 -5.47 -14.57 -2.33
CA LEU A 115 -5.01 -15.93 -2.57
C LEU A 115 -4.78 -16.63 -1.24
N VAL A 116 -5.40 -17.80 -1.08
CA VAL A 116 -5.37 -18.61 0.14
C VAL A 116 -4.59 -19.91 -0.10
N LEU A 117 -3.58 -20.19 0.72
CA LEU A 117 -2.89 -21.48 0.78
C LEU A 117 -3.34 -22.28 2.02
N PRO A 118 -3.39 -23.63 1.95
CA PRO A 118 -2.90 -24.48 0.87
C PRO A 118 -3.91 -24.76 -0.25
N THR A 119 -5.14 -24.24 -0.17
CA THR A 119 -6.19 -24.49 -1.18
C THR A 119 -5.84 -23.95 -2.55
N ASN A 120 -4.97 -22.94 -2.62
CA ASN A 120 -4.53 -22.26 -3.84
C ASN A 120 -5.69 -21.64 -4.63
N LEU A 121 -6.71 -21.18 -3.91
CA LEU A 121 -7.88 -20.50 -4.46
C LEU A 121 -7.71 -18.99 -4.28
N THR A 122 -8.07 -18.22 -5.31
CA THR A 122 -8.10 -16.76 -5.24
C THR A 122 -9.54 -16.29 -5.10
N TYR A 123 -9.79 -15.46 -4.10
CA TYR A 123 -11.06 -14.81 -3.86
C TYR A 123 -10.97 -13.34 -4.26
N LEU A 124 -11.96 -12.87 -5.01
CA LEU A 124 -12.13 -11.48 -5.40
C LEU A 124 -13.27 -10.89 -4.57
N ILE A 125 -12.91 -10.23 -3.47
CA ILE A 125 -13.87 -9.67 -2.53
C ILE A 125 -14.34 -8.33 -3.07
N ASP A 126 -15.63 -8.25 -3.39
CA ASP A 126 -16.25 -7.08 -4.00
C ASP A 126 -16.52 -5.99 -2.96
N ILE A 127 -15.49 -5.21 -2.65
CA ILE A 127 -15.58 -4.09 -1.71
C ILE A 127 -16.49 -2.98 -2.25
N HIS A 128 -16.59 -2.81 -3.57
CA HIS A 128 -17.48 -1.83 -4.15
C HIS A 128 -18.94 -2.10 -3.80
N THR A 129 -19.39 -3.36 -3.89
CA THR A 129 -20.75 -3.77 -3.56
C THR A 129 -20.95 -3.88 -2.04
N LEU A 130 -20.02 -4.55 -1.35
CA LEU A 130 -20.17 -4.88 0.07
C LEU A 130 -19.86 -3.72 1.02
N LYS A 131 -19.07 -2.72 0.60
CA LYS A 131 -18.59 -1.62 1.44
C LYS A 131 -18.02 -2.14 2.77
N SER A 132 -18.46 -1.58 3.90
CA SER A 132 -18.02 -2.00 5.24
C SER A 132 -18.42 -3.44 5.60
N ALA A 133 -19.46 -4.00 4.97
CA ALA A 133 -19.91 -5.36 5.26
C ALA A 133 -18.83 -6.41 4.91
N ALA A 134 -17.97 -6.13 3.92
CA ALA A 134 -16.84 -7.00 3.59
C ALA A 134 -15.88 -7.22 4.77
N PHE A 135 -15.73 -6.21 5.63
CA PHE A 135 -14.78 -6.22 6.73
C PHE A 135 -15.42 -6.52 8.08
N THR A 136 -16.74 -6.26 8.22
CA THR A 136 -17.47 -6.33 9.50
C THR A 136 -18.38 -7.54 9.62
N THR A 137 -18.69 -8.22 8.52
CA THR A 137 -19.47 -9.46 8.58
C THR A 137 -18.70 -10.54 9.33
N ALA A 138 -19.33 -11.10 10.35
CA ALA A 138 -18.74 -12.17 11.14
C ALA A 138 -18.90 -13.53 10.43
N GLY A 139 -17.87 -14.36 10.54
CA GLY A 139 -17.95 -15.78 10.21
C GLY A 139 -18.97 -16.47 11.11
N THR A 140 -19.67 -17.44 10.53
CA THR A 140 -20.81 -18.13 11.17
C THR A 140 -20.35 -18.96 12.37
N THR A 141 -19.18 -19.57 12.27
CA THR A 141 -18.64 -20.50 13.27
C THR A 141 -17.52 -19.88 14.10
N SER A 142 -16.69 -19.05 13.49
CA SER A 142 -15.55 -18.44 14.17
C SER A 142 -15.90 -17.20 14.98
N GLY A 143 -16.98 -16.49 14.61
CA GLY A 143 -17.29 -15.15 15.14
C GLY A 143 -16.26 -14.07 14.78
N ARG A 144 -15.19 -14.43 14.04
CA ARG A 144 -14.19 -13.49 13.55
C ARG A 144 -14.76 -12.71 12.38
N THR A 145 -14.13 -11.58 12.05
CA THR A 145 -14.39 -10.81 10.84
C THR A 145 -13.12 -10.74 9.99
N LEU A 146 -13.25 -10.41 8.69
CA LEU A 146 -12.08 -10.17 7.84
C LEU A 146 -11.20 -9.06 8.44
N LYS A 147 -11.79 -7.99 8.99
CA LYS A 147 -11.05 -6.96 9.73
C LYS A 147 -10.22 -7.57 10.86
N SER A 148 -10.83 -8.38 11.72
CA SER A 148 -10.11 -8.99 12.85
C SER A 148 -8.97 -9.91 12.44
N ILE A 149 -8.99 -10.47 11.22
CA ILE A 149 -7.91 -11.31 10.67
C ILE A 149 -6.78 -10.43 10.11
N LEU A 150 -7.14 -9.36 9.39
CA LEU A 150 -6.20 -8.41 8.82
C LEU A 150 -5.43 -7.62 9.91
N GLU A 151 -6.08 -7.33 11.04
CA GLU A 151 -5.50 -6.61 12.18
C GLU A 151 -4.71 -7.51 13.17
N ASP A 152 -4.78 -8.83 13.00
CA ASP A 152 -4.11 -9.79 13.89
C ASP A 152 -2.63 -9.96 13.53
N ALA A 153 -1.73 -9.50 14.39
CA ALA A 153 -0.28 -9.59 14.18
C ALA A 153 0.26 -11.03 14.17
N SER A 154 -0.49 -12.00 14.70
CA SER A 154 -0.11 -13.42 14.73
C SER A 154 -0.40 -14.15 13.41
N ILE A 155 -1.26 -13.58 12.56
CA ILE A 155 -1.59 -14.11 11.23
C ILE A 155 -0.77 -13.34 10.20
N PRO A 156 0.20 -13.98 9.52
CA PRO A 156 0.98 -13.30 8.49
C PRO A 156 0.14 -13.02 7.24
N LYS A 157 0.15 -11.77 6.77
CA LYS A 157 -0.41 -11.38 5.48
C LYS A 157 0.72 -10.92 4.57
N VAL A 158 0.74 -11.41 3.34
CA VAL A 158 1.79 -11.09 2.38
C VAL A 158 1.22 -10.12 1.35
N PHE A 159 1.91 -8.99 1.17
CA PHE A 159 1.59 -7.97 0.17
C PHE A 159 2.83 -7.71 -0.68
N PHE A 160 2.63 -7.24 -1.91
CA PHE A 160 3.68 -6.59 -2.66
C PHE A 160 3.50 -5.08 -2.56
N ASP A 161 4.37 -4.39 -1.81
CA ASP A 161 4.32 -2.93 -1.68
C ASP A 161 3.05 -2.36 -1.02
N VAL A 162 2.86 -2.65 0.27
CA VAL A 162 1.61 -2.43 1.04
C VAL A 162 1.17 -0.97 1.25
N ARG A 163 1.87 0.03 0.70
CA ARG A 163 1.72 1.45 1.08
C ARG A 163 0.32 2.00 0.80
N ASN A 164 -0.15 1.87 -0.45
CA ASN A 164 -1.46 2.40 -0.84
C ASN A 164 -2.60 1.50 -0.34
N ASP A 165 -2.35 0.19 -0.26
CA ASP A 165 -3.32 -0.79 0.26
C ASP A 165 -3.68 -0.48 1.72
N SER A 166 -2.65 -0.30 2.54
CA SER A 166 -2.79 0.07 3.95
C SER A 166 -3.53 1.40 4.07
N ASP A 167 -3.10 2.44 3.32
CA ASP A 167 -3.67 3.78 3.41
C ASP A 167 -5.16 3.80 3.02
N ALA A 168 -5.52 3.03 2.00
CA ALA A 168 -6.90 2.88 1.56
C ALA A 168 -7.75 2.10 2.57
N LEU A 169 -7.26 0.96 3.07
CA LEU A 169 -7.97 0.14 4.05
C LEU A 169 -8.24 0.88 5.36
N TYR A 170 -7.24 1.62 5.86
CA TYR A 170 -7.40 2.39 7.07
C TYR A 170 -8.34 3.58 6.85
N SER A 171 -8.10 4.38 5.82
CA SER A 171 -8.84 5.65 5.64
C SER A 171 -10.31 5.43 5.33
N HIS A 172 -10.65 4.36 4.60
CA HIS A 172 -12.03 4.08 4.18
C HIS A 172 -12.78 3.12 5.10
N PHE A 173 -12.08 2.21 5.80
CA PHE A 173 -12.72 1.14 6.59
C PHE A 173 -12.15 0.97 8.00
N SER A 174 -11.20 1.83 8.39
CA SER A 174 -10.51 1.79 9.68
C SER A 174 -9.88 0.44 9.97
N VAL A 175 -9.40 -0.27 8.95
CA VAL A 175 -8.70 -1.55 9.08
C VAL A 175 -7.20 -1.27 9.25
N SER A 176 -6.67 -1.59 10.43
CA SER A 176 -5.26 -1.38 10.79
C SER A 176 -4.42 -2.63 10.53
N LEU A 177 -3.85 -2.75 9.34
CA LEU A 177 -3.06 -3.93 8.96
C LEU A 177 -1.96 -4.27 9.99
N ALA A 178 -1.82 -5.55 10.33
CA ALA A 178 -0.75 -6.05 11.19
C ALA A 178 -0.18 -7.36 10.65
N GLY A 179 1.02 -7.78 11.09
CA GLY A 179 1.60 -9.06 10.65
C GLY A 179 1.99 -9.08 9.17
N ILE A 180 2.36 -7.93 8.58
CA ILE A 180 2.63 -7.81 7.15
C ILE A 180 4.02 -8.32 6.78
N HIS A 181 4.10 -9.10 5.69
CA HIS A 181 5.30 -9.40 4.93
C HIS A 181 5.26 -8.65 3.60
N ASP A 182 6.14 -7.66 3.41
CA ASP A 182 6.22 -6.86 2.19
C ASP A 182 7.27 -7.44 1.23
N ILE A 183 6.83 -8.11 0.16
CA ILE A 183 7.71 -8.78 -0.81
C ILE A 183 8.67 -7.79 -1.47
N GLN A 184 8.26 -6.55 -1.74
CA GLN A 184 9.12 -5.57 -2.39
C GLN A 184 10.33 -5.19 -1.49
N LEU A 185 10.11 -5.12 -0.18
CA LEU A 185 11.20 -4.91 0.78
C LEU A 185 12.08 -6.16 0.95
N MET A 186 11.48 -7.35 0.89
CA MET A 186 12.23 -8.61 0.89
C MET A 186 13.14 -8.73 -0.34
N GLU A 187 12.65 -8.36 -1.52
CA GLU A 187 13.44 -8.26 -2.75
C GLU A 187 14.60 -7.29 -2.58
N LEU A 188 14.31 -6.05 -2.16
CA LEU A 188 15.33 -5.02 -2.00
C LEU A 188 16.44 -5.47 -1.04
N ALA A 189 16.07 -6.14 0.04
CA ALA A 189 17.00 -6.63 1.05
C ALA A 189 17.88 -7.77 0.55
N THR A 190 17.37 -8.63 -0.32
CA THR A 190 18.06 -9.84 -0.81
C THR A 190 18.81 -9.63 -2.12
N ARG A 191 18.49 -8.56 -2.87
CA ARG A 191 19.16 -8.25 -4.13
C ARG A 191 20.65 -7.93 -3.91
N PRO A 192 21.57 -8.52 -4.69
CA PRO A 192 23.02 -8.27 -4.55
C PRO A 192 23.46 -6.90 -5.07
N HIS A 193 22.72 -6.32 -6.01
CA HIS A 193 23.05 -5.05 -6.67
C HIS A 193 22.53 -3.83 -5.91
N SER A 194 22.68 -2.66 -6.54
CA SER A 194 22.22 -1.36 -6.05
C SER A 194 20.82 -1.43 -5.43
N LYS A 195 20.65 -0.83 -4.26
CA LYS A 195 19.37 -0.67 -3.53
C LYS A 195 18.75 0.72 -3.73
N LYS A 196 19.21 1.47 -4.75
CA LYS A 196 18.79 2.85 -5.03
C LYS A 196 17.33 2.95 -5.46
N PHE A 197 16.81 1.93 -6.14
CA PHE A 197 15.45 1.91 -6.69
C PHE A 197 14.72 0.63 -6.30
N LEU A 198 13.41 0.74 -6.11
CA LEU A 198 12.51 -0.39 -5.87
C LEU A 198 12.15 -1.07 -7.19
N HIS A 199 11.95 -2.38 -7.18
CA HIS A 199 11.41 -3.11 -8.33
C HIS A 199 9.87 -3.20 -8.21
N GLY A 200 9.20 -3.14 -9.36
CA GLY A 200 7.78 -3.47 -9.45
C GLY A 200 7.57 -4.98 -9.58
N LEU A 201 6.37 -5.46 -9.23
CA LEU A 201 6.02 -6.88 -9.20
C LEU A 201 6.40 -7.62 -10.48
N GLN A 202 6.09 -7.04 -11.65
CA GLN A 202 6.42 -7.64 -12.94
C GLN A 202 7.92 -7.94 -13.08
N ARG A 203 8.78 -7.01 -12.65
CA ARG A 203 10.23 -7.22 -12.75
C ARG A 203 10.70 -8.32 -11.80
N CYS A 204 10.15 -8.39 -10.60
CA CYS A 204 10.46 -9.46 -9.64
C CYS A 204 10.06 -10.83 -10.20
N ILE A 205 8.86 -10.95 -10.77
CA ILE A 205 8.38 -12.19 -11.38
C ILE A 205 9.31 -12.64 -12.51
N THR A 206 9.62 -11.76 -13.47
CA THR A 206 10.40 -12.16 -14.66
C THR A 206 11.89 -12.36 -14.36
N SER A 207 12.44 -11.70 -13.34
CA SER A 207 13.87 -11.79 -13.02
C SER A 207 14.20 -12.90 -12.02
N ASP A 208 13.31 -13.15 -11.07
CA ASP A 208 13.62 -13.97 -9.89
C ASP A 208 12.83 -15.30 -9.85
N LEU A 209 11.77 -15.43 -10.65
CA LEU A 209 11.10 -16.71 -10.87
C LEU A 209 11.58 -17.31 -12.19
N SER A 210 11.92 -18.61 -12.18
CA SER A 210 12.33 -19.35 -13.37
C SER A 210 11.12 -19.75 -14.21
N LEU A 211 10.45 -18.76 -14.81
CA LEU A 211 9.34 -19.00 -15.71
C LEU A 211 9.84 -19.48 -17.08
N GLY A 212 9.12 -20.40 -17.70
CA GLY A 212 9.39 -20.75 -19.10
C GLY A 212 9.03 -19.57 -20.01
N ALA A 213 9.76 -19.36 -21.12
CA ALA A 213 9.53 -18.24 -22.03
C ALA A 213 8.07 -18.12 -22.51
N ASN A 214 7.40 -19.25 -22.74
CA ASN A 214 5.99 -19.28 -23.13
C ASN A 214 5.04 -18.87 -22.00
N GLU A 215 5.36 -19.24 -20.76
CA GLU A 215 4.59 -18.90 -19.57
C GLU A 215 4.73 -17.41 -19.25
N GLU A 216 5.96 -16.90 -19.24
CA GLU A 216 6.24 -15.48 -19.05
C GLU A 216 5.53 -14.62 -20.12
N ARG A 217 5.56 -15.06 -21.38
CA ARG A 217 4.87 -14.38 -22.48
C ARG A 217 3.36 -14.36 -22.25
N ARG A 218 2.74 -15.51 -21.93
CA ARG A 218 1.29 -15.60 -21.69
C ARG A 218 0.85 -14.73 -20.51
N TRP A 219 1.58 -14.79 -19.40
CA TRP A 219 1.32 -13.97 -18.22
C TRP A 219 1.44 -12.48 -18.54
N THR A 220 2.51 -12.08 -19.22
CA THR A 220 2.72 -10.68 -19.62
C THR A 220 1.64 -10.18 -20.58
N GLU A 221 1.22 -11.00 -21.55
CA GLU A 221 0.15 -10.65 -22.49
C GLU A 221 -1.19 -10.45 -21.78
N GLN A 222 -1.55 -11.35 -20.86
CA GLN A 222 -2.78 -11.27 -20.07
C GLN A 222 -2.79 -10.06 -19.13
N LYS A 223 -1.71 -9.83 -18.38
CA LYS A 223 -1.54 -8.64 -17.54
C LYS A 223 -1.66 -7.35 -18.34
N ASN A 224 -1.08 -7.30 -19.54
CA ASN A 224 -1.20 -6.13 -20.42
C ASN A 224 -2.59 -5.93 -21.03
N ARG A 225 -3.43 -6.96 -21.15
CA ARG A 225 -4.84 -6.82 -21.55
C ARG A 225 -5.64 -6.14 -20.45
N GLY A 226 -5.55 -6.63 -19.21
CA GLY A 226 -6.22 -6.00 -18.07
C GLY A 226 -5.75 -4.56 -17.84
N ARG A 227 -4.43 -4.33 -17.88
CA ARG A 227 -3.86 -2.98 -17.72
C ARG A 227 -4.35 -1.96 -18.76
N ARG A 228 -4.69 -2.38 -19.98
CA ARG A 228 -5.25 -1.47 -20.99
C ARG A 228 -6.64 -0.96 -20.63
N LEU A 229 -7.39 -1.69 -19.81
CA LEU A 229 -8.75 -1.34 -19.44
C LEU A 229 -8.79 -0.25 -18.35
N PHE A 230 -7.83 -0.24 -17.43
CA PHE A 230 -7.84 0.73 -16.32
C PHE A 230 -6.82 1.86 -16.44
N ALA A 231 -5.71 1.67 -17.17
CA ALA A 231 -4.62 2.64 -17.18
C ALA A 231 -4.90 3.82 -18.13
N PRO A 232 -5.02 5.07 -17.64
CA PRO A 232 -5.35 6.23 -18.48
C PRO A 232 -4.35 6.46 -19.62
N GLU A 233 -3.06 6.20 -19.40
CA GLU A 233 -2.03 6.32 -20.42
C GLU A 233 -2.18 5.32 -21.59
N LYS A 234 -3.05 4.30 -21.42
CA LYS A 234 -3.39 3.31 -22.44
C LYS A 234 -4.83 3.43 -22.97
N GLY A 235 -5.53 4.52 -22.61
CA GLY A 235 -6.93 4.76 -22.98
C GLY A 235 -7.96 4.07 -22.07
N GLY A 236 -7.52 3.52 -20.93
CA GLY A 236 -8.38 2.95 -19.91
C GLY A 236 -8.86 3.96 -18.88
N SER A 237 -9.67 3.50 -17.93
CA SER A 237 -10.18 4.31 -16.82
C SER A 237 -10.22 3.49 -15.54
N TYR A 238 -9.75 4.02 -14.41
CA TYR A 238 -9.76 3.30 -13.14
C TYR A 238 -11.19 2.91 -12.69
N GLU A 239 -12.20 3.62 -13.19
CA GLU A 239 -13.62 3.36 -13.02
C GLU A 239 -14.03 1.95 -13.45
N VAL A 240 -13.26 1.29 -14.33
CA VAL A 240 -13.50 -0.11 -14.73
C VAL A 240 -13.49 -1.06 -13.51
N PHE A 241 -12.76 -0.73 -12.44
CA PHE A 241 -12.77 -1.51 -11.20
C PHE A 241 -14.10 -1.44 -10.45
N ASN A 242 -14.92 -0.42 -10.71
CA ASN A 242 -16.26 -0.25 -10.13
C ASN A 242 -17.37 -0.81 -11.03
N GLU A 243 -17.09 -1.22 -12.28
CA GLU A 243 -18.09 -1.81 -13.17
C GLU A 243 -18.59 -3.15 -12.62
N ARG A 244 -19.91 -3.36 -12.65
CA ARG A 244 -20.55 -4.62 -12.24
C ARG A 244 -21.49 -5.14 -13.33
N PRO A 245 -21.48 -6.47 -13.62
CA PRO A 245 -20.61 -7.50 -13.03
C PRO A 245 -19.12 -7.29 -13.36
N ILE A 246 -18.21 -7.75 -12.48
CA ILE A 246 -16.76 -7.62 -12.69
C ILE A 246 -16.40 -8.26 -14.04
N ARG A 247 -15.77 -7.48 -14.92
CA ARG A 247 -15.32 -7.95 -16.23
C ARG A 247 -14.29 -9.06 -16.08
N GLU A 248 -14.41 -10.10 -16.90
CA GLU A 248 -13.53 -11.27 -16.85
C GLU A 248 -12.05 -10.89 -16.98
N GLU A 249 -11.72 -9.91 -17.83
CA GLU A 249 -10.34 -9.47 -18.01
C GLU A 249 -9.78 -8.72 -16.80
N ILE A 250 -10.63 -8.02 -16.04
CA ILE A 250 -10.25 -7.37 -14.78
C ILE A 250 -10.07 -8.42 -13.69
N ALA A 251 -10.99 -9.37 -13.58
CA ALA A 251 -10.87 -10.48 -12.64
C ALA A 251 -9.59 -11.31 -12.90
N LEU A 252 -9.28 -11.61 -14.17
CA LEU A 252 -8.08 -12.35 -14.54
C LEU A 252 -6.81 -11.56 -14.19
N TYR A 253 -6.81 -10.25 -14.44
CA TYR A 253 -5.70 -9.37 -14.03
C TYR A 253 -5.52 -9.39 -12.50
N CYS A 254 -6.61 -9.26 -11.73
CA CYS A 254 -6.59 -9.30 -10.27
C CYS A 254 -6.01 -10.63 -9.76
N THR A 255 -6.47 -11.77 -10.31
CA THR A 255 -5.97 -13.09 -9.92
C THR A 255 -4.47 -13.26 -10.19
N GLN A 256 -3.98 -12.73 -11.31
CA GLN A 256 -2.56 -12.83 -11.69
C GLN A 256 -1.61 -12.04 -10.80
N ASP A 257 -2.07 -10.95 -10.19
CA ASP A 257 -1.23 -10.09 -9.37
C ASP A 257 -0.86 -10.74 -8.03
N VAL A 258 -1.70 -11.63 -7.51
CA VAL A 258 -1.42 -12.43 -6.31
C VAL A 258 -0.82 -13.83 -6.61
N GLN A 259 -1.09 -14.40 -7.79
CA GLN A 259 -0.75 -15.80 -8.14
C GLN A 259 0.73 -16.16 -7.92
N PHE A 260 1.66 -15.24 -8.24
CA PHE A 260 3.10 -15.48 -8.15
C PHE A 260 3.73 -15.04 -6.82
N MET A 261 2.96 -14.37 -5.94
CA MET A 261 3.46 -13.89 -4.66
C MET A 261 3.98 -14.99 -3.73
N PRO A 262 3.36 -16.20 -3.64
CA PRO A 262 3.94 -17.29 -2.85
C PRO A 262 5.33 -17.72 -3.32
N GLY A 263 5.53 -17.80 -4.64
CA GLY A 263 6.83 -18.14 -5.23
C GLY A 263 7.89 -17.08 -4.92
N LEU A 264 7.55 -15.80 -5.05
CA LEU A 264 8.44 -14.69 -4.70
C LEU A 264 8.77 -14.67 -3.21
N TRP A 265 7.76 -14.84 -2.34
CA TRP A 265 7.97 -14.90 -0.90
C TRP A 265 8.92 -16.04 -0.52
N ALA A 266 8.69 -17.24 -1.06
CA ALA A 266 9.57 -18.40 -0.85
C ALA A 266 10.99 -18.15 -1.36
N HIS A 267 11.11 -17.49 -2.52
CA HIS A 267 12.41 -17.12 -3.09
C HIS A 267 13.17 -16.15 -2.17
N TYR A 268 12.55 -15.09 -1.67
CA TYR A 268 13.27 -14.08 -0.88
C TYR A 268 13.45 -14.50 0.59
N VAL A 269 12.50 -15.20 1.20
CA VAL A 269 12.55 -15.53 2.64
C VAL A 269 13.78 -16.36 2.99
N VAL A 270 14.18 -17.30 2.13
CA VAL A 270 15.34 -18.17 2.34
C VAL A 270 16.68 -17.42 2.17
N ARG A 271 16.65 -16.26 1.50
CA ARG A 271 17.83 -15.40 1.27
C ARG A 271 17.96 -14.28 2.32
N LEU A 272 16.94 -14.06 3.14
CA LEU A 272 16.94 -13.02 4.16
C LEU A 272 17.77 -13.42 5.39
N THR A 273 18.90 -12.72 5.58
CA THR A 273 19.67 -12.78 6.84
C THR A 273 18.86 -12.20 8.02
N ALA A 274 19.21 -12.57 9.25
CA ALA A 274 18.54 -12.06 10.46
C ALA A 274 18.58 -10.52 10.56
N ALA A 275 19.72 -9.90 10.22
CA ALA A 275 19.86 -8.44 10.24
C ALA A 275 18.91 -7.76 9.22
N TRP A 276 18.82 -8.30 8.00
CA TRP A 276 17.90 -7.78 6.99
C TRP A 276 16.44 -8.03 7.34
N ARG A 277 16.11 -9.17 7.97
CA ARG A 277 14.77 -9.46 8.46
C ARG A 277 14.28 -8.40 9.45
N GLY A 278 15.14 -7.97 10.38
CA GLY A 278 14.82 -6.88 11.30
C GLY A 278 14.56 -5.54 10.59
N ARG A 279 15.39 -5.20 9.60
CA ARG A 279 15.24 -3.96 8.79
C ARG A 279 13.97 -3.96 7.95
N VAL A 280 13.68 -5.07 7.27
CA VAL A 280 12.44 -5.25 6.49
C VAL A 280 11.24 -5.10 7.41
N ARG A 281 11.21 -5.78 8.56
CA ARG A 281 10.11 -5.65 9.52
C ARG A 281 9.91 -4.20 9.98
N ALA A 282 10.98 -3.49 10.31
CA ALA A 282 10.91 -2.09 10.74
C ALA A 282 10.35 -1.17 9.65
N GLU A 283 10.83 -1.33 8.40
CA GLU A 283 10.35 -0.54 7.28
C GLU A 283 8.93 -0.90 6.85
N THR A 284 8.54 -2.18 6.91
CA THR A 284 7.14 -2.62 6.70
C THR A 284 6.23 -1.97 7.73
N MET A 285 6.59 -1.99 9.02
CA MET A 285 5.83 -1.29 10.06
C MET A 285 5.77 0.21 9.78
N ARG A 286 6.84 0.82 9.26
CA ARG A 286 6.79 2.23 8.86
C ARG A 286 5.80 2.45 7.71
N ARG A 287 5.81 1.61 6.67
CA ARG A 287 4.89 1.71 5.52
C ARG A 287 3.42 1.65 5.94
N VAL A 288 3.08 0.74 6.84
CA VAL A 288 1.72 0.61 7.43
C VAL A 288 1.42 1.77 8.39
N ASN A 289 2.40 2.21 9.19
CA ASN A 289 2.16 3.23 10.22
C ASN A 289 2.22 4.69 9.73
N LEU A 290 2.57 4.95 8.47
CA LEU A 290 2.51 6.30 7.90
C LEU A 290 1.09 6.91 8.01
N GLU A 291 0.07 6.07 8.12
CA GLU A 291 -1.31 6.45 8.43
C GLU A 291 -1.50 7.03 9.84
N PHE A 292 -0.88 6.42 10.86
CA PHE A 292 -1.01 6.86 12.25
C PHE A 292 -0.38 8.24 12.50
N ALA A 293 0.64 8.62 11.73
CA ALA A 293 1.25 9.94 11.87
C ALA A 293 0.28 11.07 11.52
N TYR A 294 -0.59 10.87 10.53
CA TYR A 294 -1.57 11.86 10.09
C TYR A 294 -2.76 11.97 11.06
N ILE A 295 -3.22 10.84 11.62
CA ILE A 295 -4.41 10.81 12.51
C ILE A 295 -4.06 11.05 13.96
N LYS A 296 -2.86 10.67 14.45
CA LYS A 296 -2.40 11.13 15.77
C LYS A 296 -2.21 12.65 15.80
N ALA A 297 -1.76 13.25 14.71
CA ALA A 297 -1.71 14.71 14.59
C ALA A 297 -3.12 15.33 14.65
N ALA A 298 -4.09 14.79 13.90
CA ALA A 298 -5.47 15.28 13.89
C ALA A 298 -6.23 15.02 15.22
N SER A 299 -6.00 13.87 15.86
CA SER A 299 -6.65 13.50 17.12
C SER A 299 -6.06 14.24 18.32
N CYS A 300 -4.74 14.50 18.33
CA CYS A 300 -4.14 15.43 19.28
C CYS A 300 -4.72 16.84 19.11
N GLN A 301 -4.91 17.31 17.88
CA GLN A 301 -5.52 18.63 17.63
C GLN A 301 -6.97 18.70 18.16
N LEU A 302 -7.81 17.68 17.91
CA LEU A 302 -9.19 17.62 18.42
C LEU A 302 -9.28 17.48 19.95
N ILE A 303 -8.35 16.76 20.59
CA ILE A 303 -8.28 16.64 22.06
C ILE A 303 -7.81 17.96 22.67
N VAL A 304 -6.83 18.63 22.05
CA VAL A 304 -6.34 19.95 22.46
C VAL A 304 -7.43 21.00 22.30
N ASP A 305 -8.16 21.01 21.18
CA ASP A 305 -9.24 21.97 20.91
C ASP A 305 -10.46 21.76 21.85
N ASN A 306 -10.79 20.51 22.21
CA ASN A 306 -11.83 20.22 23.20
C ASN A 306 -11.39 20.53 24.64
N CYS A 307 -10.12 20.34 24.99
CA CYS A 307 -9.57 20.74 26.29
C CYS A 307 -9.45 22.28 26.43
N ILE A 308 -9.19 23.00 25.34
CA ILE A 308 -9.13 24.47 25.34
C ILE A 308 -10.53 25.10 25.45
N ASN A 309 -11.55 24.47 24.85
CA ASN A 309 -12.93 25.01 24.85
C ASN A 309 -13.78 24.62 26.06
N SER A 310 -13.41 23.58 26.81
CA SER A 310 -14.10 23.15 28.02
C SER A 310 -13.45 23.75 29.28
N LYS A 311 -13.85 24.96 29.68
CA LYS A 311 -13.58 25.52 31.02
C LYS A 311 -14.43 24.83 32.11
N THR A 312 -14.37 23.50 32.19
CA THR A 312 -15.11 22.76 33.22
C THR A 312 -14.19 21.78 33.94
N ILE A 313 -13.90 22.10 35.19
CA ILE A 313 -13.24 21.24 36.16
C ILE A 313 -14.18 20.07 36.46
N TRP A 314 -13.80 18.84 36.11
CA TRP A 314 -14.33 17.63 36.76
C TRP A 314 -13.22 16.62 37.02
N HIS A 315 -13.16 16.21 38.28
CA HIS A 315 -12.37 15.11 38.81
C HIS A 315 -12.77 13.79 38.15
N CYS A 316 -11.78 13.00 37.70
CA CYS A 316 -11.91 11.55 37.62
C CYS A 316 -10.68 10.89 38.27
N TYR A 317 -10.95 10.11 39.31
CA TYR A 317 -10.02 9.22 40.02
C TYR A 317 -9.60 8.03 39.12
N PRO A 318 -8.52 7.30 39.49
CA PRO A 318 -7.72 6.48 38.58
C PRO A 318 -8.29 5.06 38.44
N ILE A 319 -8.23 4.52 37.22
CA ILE A 319 -8.36 3.07 36.99
C ILE A 319 -6.96 2.53 36.70
N ALA A 320 -6.55 1.59 37.55
CA ALA A 320 -5.25 0.95 37.55
C ALA A 320 -5.01 0.15 36.26
N ILE A 321 -3.87 0.40 35.60
CA ILE A 321 -3.21 -0.56 34.72
C ILE A 321 -1.83 -0.83 35.33
N ASN A 322 -1.83 -1.63 36.40
CA ASN A 322 -0.63 -2.29 36.89
C ASN A 322 -0.59 -3.68 36.25
N GLN A 323 0.22 -3.85 35.20
CA GLN A 323 0.92 -5.09 34.86
C GLN A 323 1.72 -4.91 33.56
N PHE A 324 2.92 -4.35 33.66
CA PHE A 324 4.11 -4.75 32.88
C PHE A 324 5.36 -4.28 33.64
N PRO A 325 6.49 -5.02 33.56
CA PRO A 325 7.52 -5.05 34.59
C PRO A 325 8.38 -3.79 34.65
N LYS A 326 8.69 -3.40 35.89
CA LYS A 326 9.58 -2.30 36.27
C LYS A 326 11.01 -2.58 35.84
N SER A 327 11.47 -1.90 34.79
CA SER A 327 12.80 -1.29 34.73
C SER A 327 12.91 -0.44 33.47
N CYS A 328 12.39 0.78 33.52
CA CYS A 328 12.72 1.82 32.56
C CYS A 328 13.37 2.96 33.35
N PRO A 329 14.58 3.42 32.99
CA PRO A 329 15.26 4.47 33.71
C PRO A 329 14.46 5.77 33.60
N THR A 330 14.21 6.36 34.75
CA THR A 330 13.63 7.67 34.94
C THR A 330 14.41 8.72 34.15
N SER A 331 13.76 9.33 33.15
CA SER A 331 14.03 10.73 32.81
C SER A 331 12.71 11.39 32.42
N SER A 332 12.21 12.20 33.35
CA SER A 332 11.23 13.24 33.13
C SER A 332 11.91 14.42 32.43
N ALA A 333 11.54 14.72 31.18
CA ALA A 333 11.65 16.00 30.46
C ALA A 333 11.42 15.69 28.97
N ASN A 334 10.66 16.41 28.15
CA ASN A 334 10.06 17.73 28.22
C ASN A 334 8.87 17.73 27.23
N PHE A 335 7.77 18.40 27.59
CA PHE A 335 6.78 18.85 26.61
C PHE A 335 7.47 19.73 25.55
N ASP A 336 6.99 19.65 24.30
CA ASP A 336 7.42 20.39 23.11
C ASP A 336 8.13 21.73 23.41
N ALA A 337 9.45 21.70 23.46
CA ALA A 337 10.24 22.92 23.44
C ALA A 337 10.27 23.41 21.98
N MET A 338 9.84 24.66 21.74
CA MET A 338 10.02 25.32 20.45
C MET A 338 11.48 25.17 20.02
N SER A 339 11.73 24.39 18.97
CA SER A 339 13.08 24.22 18.44
C SER A 339 13.44 25.46 17.63
N LYS A 340 14.69 25.88 17.75
CA LYS A 340 15.24 26.91 16.87
C LYS A 340 15.45 26.30 15.49
N VAL A 341 14.85 26.91 14.47
CA VAL A 341 14.93 26.47 13.08
C VAL A 341 15.68 27.51 12.26
N ASP A 342 16.67 27.07 11.50
CA ASP A 342 17.28 27.88 10.45
C ASP A 342 16.62 27.55 9.11
N ILE A 343 16.26 28.58 8.34
CA ILE A 343 15.54 28.46 7.08
C ILE A 343 16.52 28.80 5.96
N HIS A 344 16.62 27.92 4.97
CA HIS A 344 17.53 28.06 3.84
C HIS A 344 16.83 27.82 2.50
N ILE A 345 17.27 28.53 1.45
CA ILE A 345 16.92 28.23 0.06
C ILE A 345 18.04 27.38 -0.52
N LEU A 346 17.72 26.19 -1.00
CA LEU A 346 18.63 25.32 -1.74
C LEU A 346 18.46 25.55 -3.24
N PHE A 347 19.56 25.49 -3.97
CA PHE A 347 19.60 25.62 -5.43
C PHE A 347 20.15 24.34 -6.04
N PHE A 348 19.47 23.77 -7.03
CA PHE A 348 19.97 22.57 -7.70
C PHE A 348 21.14 22.90 -8.66
N ASN A 349 22.07 21.95 -8.82
CA ASN A 349 23.12 21.97 -9.84
C ASN A 349 22.47 21.70 -11.20
N SER A 350 22.49 22.70 -12.09
CA SER A 350 21.87 22.64 -13.42
C SER A 350 22.54 21.59 -14.32
N THR A 351 22.15 20.32 -14.21
CA THR A 351 22.44 19.25 -15.20
C THR A 351 21.34 18.19 -15.33
N THR A 352 20.22 18.28 -14.63
CA THR A 352 19.14 17.29 -14.75
C THR A 352 17.89 17.88 -15.38
N ASN A 353 17.88 17.84 -16.71
CA ASN A 353 16.68 17.77 -17.56
C ASN A 353 15.76 19.01 -17.56
N SER A 354 15.47 19.55 -18.75
CA SER A 354 14.49 20.63 -18.98
C SER A 354 13.03 20.25 -18.66
N GLN A 355 12.80 19.02 -18.17
CA GLN A 355 11.53 18.51 -17.66
C GLN A 355 11.50 18.35 -16.11
N SER A 356 12.51 18.84 -15.38
CA SER A 356 12.54 18.88 -13.91
C SER A 356 12.00 20.24 -13.41
N PRO A 357 10.99 20.31 -12.52
CA PRO A 357 10.32 21.58 -12.18
C PRO A 357 11.01 22.40 -11.08
N GLY A 358 12.13 21.90 -10.53
CA GLY A 358 12.72 22.34 -9.28
C GLY A 358 14.09 22.98 -9.45
N ASP A 359 14.16 24.31 -9.64
CA ASP A 359 15.44 25.05 -9.55
C ASP A 359 15.81 25.36 -8.10
N VAL A 360 14.80 25.42 -7.21
CA VAL A 360 14.93 25.80 -5.81
C VAL A 360 14.07 24.97 -4.86
N ALA A 361 14.48 24.86 -3.60
CA ALA A 361 13.74 24.20 -2.52
C ALA A 361 13.99 24.92 -1.18
N LEU A 362 13.14 24.70 -0.17
CA LEU A 362 13.34 25.19 1.19
C LEU A 362 13.85 24.08 2.10
N TRP A 363 14.94 24.35 2.80
CA TRP A 363 15.48 23.46 3.82
C TRP A 363 15.38 24.11 5.19
N PHE A 364 14.88 23.35 6.15
CA PHE A 364 14.69 23.76 7.53
C PHE A 364 15.64 22.95 8.39
N ASN A 365 16.72 23.60 8.82
CA ASN A 365 17.72 23.01 9.68
C ASN A 365 17.27 23.12 11.14
N SER A 366 17.07 21.98 11.78
CA SER A 366 16.67 21.85 13.18
C SER A 366 17.13 20.48 13.68
N PRO A 367 16.90 20.11 14.95
CA PRO A 367 17.17 18.75 15.43
C PRO A 367 16.52 17.65 14.57
N ASN A 368 15.39 17.96 13.91
CA ASN A 368 14.72 17.10 12.94
C ASN A 368 14.65 17.85 11.59
N PRO A 369 15.73 17.84 10.78
CA PRO A 369 15.81 18.67 9.59
C PRO A 369 14.91 18.12 8.47
N PHE A 370 14.26 19.01 7.72
CA PHE A 370 13.36 18.61 6.63
C PHE A 370 13.47 19.54 5.43
N LEU A 371 13.07 19.03 4.27
CA LEU A 371 13.09 19.75 2.99
C LEU A 371 11.68 19.86 2.43
N ILE A 372 11.29 21.05 2.01
CA ILE A 372 10.08 21.31 1.22
C ILE A 372 10.48 21.64 -0.21
N HIS A 373 9.90 20.96 -1.19
CA HIS A 373 10.16 21.21 -2.60
C HIS A 373 8.92 20.98 -3.47
N LEU A 374 8.94 21.51 -4.69
CA LEU A 374 7.95 21.16 -5.70
C LEU A 374 8.26 19.75 -6.24
N ALA A 375 7.29 18.85 -6.20
CA ALA A 375 7.40 17.45 -6.63
C ALA A 375 6.38 17.14 -7.74
N GLY A 376 6.65 16.10 -8.54
CA GLY A 376 5.72 15.60 -9.57
C GLY A 376 6.24 15.73 -11.01
N PRO A 377 5.95 14.77 -11.91
CA PRO A 377 6.33 14.83 -13.31
C PRO A 377 5.31 15.60 -14.18
N ASN A 378 5.76 16.13 -15.32
CA ASN A 378 4.92 16.52 -16.47
C ASN A 378 3.75 17.47 -16.18
N GLY A 379 3.96 18.51 -15.35
CA GLY A 379 2.95 19.54 -15.08
C GLY A 379 1.91 19.18 -14.02
N ASN A 380 1.96 17.98 -13.43
CA ASN A 380 1.16 17.61 -12.26
C ASN A 380 2.01 17.77 -10.99
N TYR A 381 2.14 19.01 -10.54
CA TYR A 381 2.95 19.35 -9.38
C TYR A 381 2.17 19.23 -8.07
N TYR A 382 2.88 18.90 -7.00
CA TYR A 382 2.40 18.92 -5.63
C TYR A 382 3.52 19.31 -4.66
N LEU A 383 3.14 19.67 -3.44
CA LEU A 383 4.08 20.00 -2.37
C LEU A 383 4.72 18.72 -1.82
N GLY A 384 6.03 18.56 -1.99
CA GLY A 384 6.79 17.46 -1.42
C GLY A 384 7.49 17.86 -0.12
N VAL A 385 7.34 17.06 0.93
CA VAL A 385 8.10 17.19 2.18
C VAL A 385 8.98 15.96 2.38
N LYS A 386 10.28 16.15 2.57
CA LYS A 386 11.25 15.09 2.88
C LYS A 386 11.78 15.26 4.30
N GLU A 387 11.56 14.24 5.11
CA GLU A 387 12.02 14.17 6.49
C GLU A 387 13.50 13.81 6.60
N ASN A 388 14.13 14.22 7.69
CA ASN A 388 15.52 13.91 8.03
C ASN A 388 16.49 14.16 6.86
N TYR A 389 16.30 15.31 6.19
CA TYR A 389 17.02 15.65 4.99
C TYR A 389 18.27 16.48 5.30
N TYR A 390 19.43 15.99 4.84
CA TYR A 390 20.74 16.62 5.05
C TYR A 390 21.35 17.00 3.70
N PRO A 391 21.25 18.28 3.27
CA PRO A 391 21.74 18.71 1.96
C PRO A 391 23.24 18.50 1.77
N SER A 392 24.03 18.57 2.84
CA SER A 392 25.48 18.31 2.82
C SER A 392 25.85 16.90 2.38
N ALA A 393 24.95 15.93 2.51
CA ALA A 393 25.15 14.57 2.02
C ALA A 393 24.84 14.41 0.52
N SER A 394 24.44 15.49 -0.17
CA SER A 394 24.03 15.50 -1.56
C SER A 394 24.91 16.41 -2.42
N MET A 395 25.44 15.88 -3.52
CA MET A 395 26.15 16.67 -4.53
C MET A 395 25.20 17.44 -5.47
N GLN A 396 23.89 17.43 -5.20
CA GLN A 396 22.88 18.01 -6.09
C GLN A 396 22.68 19.51 -5.89
N PHE A 397 23.23 20.10 -4.82
CA PHE A 397 22.98 21.50 -4.48
C PHE A 397 24.22 22.38 -4.63
N ARG A 398 23.98 23.65 -4.97
CA ARG A 398 24.92 24.76 -4.83
C ARG A 398 24.88 25.30 -3.40
N ASN A 399 25.70 26.32 -3.13
CA ASN A 399 25.67 27.02 -1.85
C ASN A 399 24.26 27.54 -1.55
N PRO A 400 23.68 27.24 -0.37
CA PRO A 400 22.36 27.71 0.00
C PRO A 400 22.39 29.18 0.39
N ILE A 401 21.23 29.84 0.31
CA ILE A 401 21.00 31.14 0.94
C ILE A 401 20.37 30.89 2.30
N THR A 402 20.90 31.53 3.35
CA THR A 402 20.25 31.54 4.67
C THR A 402 19.20 32.64 4.70
N VAL A 403 17.94 32.26 4.88
CA VAL A 403 16.80 33.18 4.93
C VAL A 403 16.66 33.79 6.32
N GLY A 404 16.72 32.95 7.35
CA GLY A 404 16.62 33.37 8.74
C GLY A 404 17.11 32.28 9.66
N SER A 405 17.75 32.66 10.77
CA SER A 405 18.34 31.72 11.73
C SER A 405 17.66 31.80 13.09
N GLY A 406 17.58 30.67 13.77
CA GLY A 406 17.09 30.57 15.13
C GLY A 406 15.61 30.89 15.31
N LYS A 407 14.78 30.68 14.27
CA LYS A 407 13.35 30.98 14.29
C LYS A 407 12.62 30.03 15.23
N SER A 408 11.75 30.58 16.07
CA SER A 408 10.97 29.81 17.04
C SER A 408 9.74 29.24 16.34
N ALA A 409 9.85 28.03 15.81
CA ALA A 409 8.78 27.37 15.05
C ALA A 409 8.90 25.86 15.17
N THR A 410 7.78 25.16 15.24
CA THR A 410 7.78 23.71 15.05
C THR A 410 7.69 23.37 13.56
N LYS A 411 8.13 22.18 13.20
CA LYS A 411 7.98 21.67 11.84
C LYS A 411 6.51 21.63 11.42
N GLU A 412 5.63 21.23 12.33
CA GLU A 412 4.19 21.09 12.09
C GLU A 412 3.57 22.44 11.76
N GLN A 413 3.96 23.50 12.47
CA GLN A 413 3.55 24.88 12.16
C GLN A 413 3.98 25.28 10.75
N ILE A 414 5.26 25.08 10.42
CA ILE A 414 5.82 25.42 9.10
C ILE A 414 5.10 24.64 7.99
N VAL A 415 4.97 23.31 8.14
CA VAL A 415 4.34 22.47 7.12
C VAL A 415 2.85 22.84 6.97
N SER A 416 2.13 23.09 8.07
CA SER A 416 0.74 23.54 8.04
C SER A 416 0.56 24.83 7.25
N ILE A 417 1.45 25.81 7.46
CA ILE A 417 1.44 27.08 6.76
C ILE A 417 1.72 26.90 5.27
N VAL A 418 2.78 26.16 4.93
CA VAL A 418 3.21 25.99 3.54
C VAL A 418 2.25 25.10 2.75
N SER A 419 1.56 24.16 3.40
CA SER A 419 0.56 23.29 2.77
C SER A 419 -0.71 24.01 2.34
N GLN A 420 -0.96 25.22 2.83
CA GLN A 420 -2.07 26.06 2.40
C GLN A 420 -1.84 26.74 1.05
N ILE A 421 -0.62 26.69 0.51
CA ILE A 421 -0.28 27.33 -0.75
C ILE A 421 -0.84 26.49 -1.90
N PRO A 422 -1.75 27.04 -2.72
CA PRO A 422 -2.32 26.29 -3.83
C PRO A 422 -1.25 26.01 -4.88
N VAL A 423 -0.94 24.74 -5.11
CA VAL A 423 -0.07 24.32 -6.21
C VAL A 423 -0.89 24.34 -7.49
N ASN A 424 -0.65 25.34 -8.33
CA ASN A 424 -1.35 25.50 -9.60
C ASN A 424 -0.59 24.75 -10.70
N ASN A 425 -1.24 23.78 -11.34
CA ASN A 425 -0.65 23.01 -12.45
C ASN A 425 -0.62 23.76 -13.81
N SER A 426 -0.76 25.08 -13.79
CA SER A 426 -0.53 25.94 -14.95
C SER A 426 0.94 25.92 -15.41
N ARG A 427 1.18 26.19 -16.70
CA ARG A 427 2.53 26.25 -17.28
C ARG A 427 3.45 27.31 -16.65
N SER A 428 2.91 28.31 -15.95
CA SER A 428 3.69 29.40 -15.33
C SER A 428 4.13 29.10 -13.90
N PHE A 429 3.45 28.19 -13.20
CA PHE A 429 3.78 27.86 -11.81
C PHE A 429 5.03 27.00 -11.75
N ASN A 430 5.99 27.39 -10.90
CA ASN A 430 7.28 26.73 -10.79
C ASN A 430 7.79 26.77 -9.34
N SER A 431 8.90 26.10 -9.08
CA SER A 431 9.52 26.03 -7.75
C SER A 431 9.88 27.39 -7.14
N ARG A 432 10.23 28.40 -7.95
CA ARG A 432 10.51 29.76 -7.45
C ARG A 432 9.24 30.41 -6.90
N GLN A 433 8.11 30.22 -7.58
CA GLN A 433 6.82 30.73 -7.12
C GLN A 433 6.41 30.05 -5.81
N LEU A 434 6.54 28.73 -5.71
CA LEU A 434 6.26 28.01 -4.48
C LEU A 434 7.11 28.51 -3.30
N VAL A 435 8.43 28.64 -3.51
CA VAL A 435 9.34 29.12 -2.45
C VAL A 435 9.02 30.57 -2.07
N GLY A 436 8.76 31.44 -3.05
CA GLY A 436 8.37 32.84 -2.80
C GLY A 436 7.08 32.96 -2.00
N ASP A 437 6.04 32.19 -2.35
CA ASP A 437 4.76 32.18 -1.65
C ASP A 437 4.91 31.61 -0.22
N ALA A 438 5.77 30.59 -0.04
CA ALA A 438 6.06 30.02 1.27
C ALA A 438 6.77 31.02 2.19
N LEU A 439 7.80 31.71 1.71
CA LEU A 439 8.48 32.73 2.49
C LEU A 439 7.56 33.92 2.80
N LYS A 440 6.70 34.31 1.86
CA LYS A 440 5.69 35.34 2.07
C LYS A 440 4.75 34.96 3.20
N ARG A 441 4.22 33.73 3.19
CA ARG A 441 3.30 33.26 4.22
C ARG A 441 3.96 33.13 5.59
N LEU A 442 5.19 32.63 5.65
CA LEU A 442 5.97 32.61 6.89
C LEU A 442 6.21 34.02 7.45
N THR A 443 6.29 35.04 6.59
CA THR A 443 6.38 36.45 6.99
C THR A 443 5.03 36.97 7.50
N GLU A 444 3.92 36.65 6.83
CA GLU A 444 2.56 37.00 7.27
C GLU A 444 2.26 36.44 8.68
N GLU A 445 2.72 35.22 8.94
CA GLU A 445 2.59 34.52 10.23
C GLU A 445 3.70 34.87 11.25
N ARG A 446 4.55 35.87 10.94
CA ARG A 446 5.61 36.41 11.82
C ARG A 446 6.73 35.43 12.20
N TYR A 447 6.97 34.40 11.39
CA TYR A 447 8.15 33.53 11.53
C TYR A 447 9.40 34.09 10.84
N LEU A 448 9.20 34.98 9.86
CA LEU A 448 10.26 35.71 9.16
C LEU A 448 10.01 37.21 9.26
N GLU A 449 11.09 37.98 9.34
CA GLU A 449 11.03 39.44 9.23
C GLU A 449 10.86 39.85 7.77
N ARG A 450 10.20 40.99 7.54
CA ARG A 450 9.95 41.50 6.18
C ARG A 450 11.26 41.70 5.39
N ASP A 451 12.32 42.13 6.05
CA ASP A 451 13.63 42.37 5.41
C ASP A 451 14.37 41.07 5.06
N GLU A 452 14.13 40.00 5.82
CA GLU A 452 14.65 38.65 5.51
C GLU A 452 13.95 38.12 4.26
N TYR A 453 12.62 38.22 4.21
CA TYR A 453 11.84 37.86 3.03
C TYR A 453 12.28 38.60 1.77
N MET A 454 12.33 39.94 1.82
CA MET A 454 12.63 40.76 0.65
C MET A 454 14.05 40.49 0.12
N ARG A 455 15.06 40.36 1.00
CA ARG A 455 16.43 40.02 0.58
C ARG A 455 16.50 38.62 -0.03
N SER A 456 15.96 37.61 0.65
CA SER A 456 16.09 36.22 0.19
C SER A 456 15.34 35.94 -1.11
N VAL A 457 14.20 36.60 -1.34
CA VAL A 457 13.50 36.51 -2.63
C VAL A 457 14.30 37.20 -3.73
N GLY A 458 14.87 38.38 -3.46
CA GLY A 458 15.75 39.08 -4.42
C GLY A 458 16.96 38.24 -4.81
N GLU A 459 17.71 37.74 -3.82
CA GLU A 459 18.88 36.88 -4.06
C GLU A 459 18.51 35.57 -4.77
N MET A 460 17.35 34.97 -4.46
CA MET A 460 16.85 33.80 -5.20
C MET A 460 16.62 34.10 -6.68
N ILE A 461 16.04 35.27 -7.00
CA ILE A 461 15.84 35.71 -8.39
C ILE A 461 17.20 35.91 -9.07
N ASP A 462 18.14 36.61 -8.44
CA ASP A 462 19.46 36.86 -9.01
C ASP A 462 20.24 35.57 -9.31
N VAL A 463 20.22 34.61 -8.37
CA VAL A 463 20.89 33.30 -8.53
C VAL A 463 20.24 32.42 -9.60
N THR A 464 18.91 32.53 -9.79
CA THR A 464 18.18 31.73 -10.79
C THR A 464 18.17 32.34 -12.18
N GLU A 465 18.25 33.67 -12.30
CA GLU A 465 18.32 34.38 -13.58
C GLU A 465 19.76 34.59 -14.08
N GLY A 466 20.76 34.05 -13.36
CA GLY A 466 22.17 34.11 -13.76
C GLY A 466 22.79 35.51 -13.61
N ARG A 467 22.16 36.40 -12.84
CA ARG A 467 22.68 37.73 -12.53
C ARG A 467 23.60 37.66 -11.33
N ILE A 468 24.77 37.04 -11.49
CA ILE A 468 25.87 37.24 -10.53
C ILE A 468 26.60 38.53 -10.90
N GLY A 469 26.43 39.57 -10.07
CA GLY A 469 27.49 40.54 -9.80
C GLY A 469 27.09 42.02 -9.82
N ARG A 470 27.03 42.61 -8.62
CA ARG A 470 27.44 43.98 -8.19
C ARG A 470 26.79 44.24 -6.82
N ALA A 471 27.47 44.37 -5.67
CA ALA A 471 28.65 45.19 -5.37
C ALA A 471 28.60 46.56 -6.06
#